data_AF-A0A4R1NF64-F1
#
_entry.id   AF-A0A4R1NF64-F1
#
_cell.length_a   1.000
_cell.length_b   1.000
_cell.length_c   1.000
_cell.angle_alpha   90.00
_cell.angle_beta   90.00
_cell.angle_gamma   90.00
#
_symmetry.space_group_name_H-M   'P 1'
#
loop_
_entity.id
_entity.type
_entity.pdbx_description
1 polymer ?
#
loop_
_entity_poly.entity_id
_entity_poly.type
_entity_poly.pdbx_seq_one_letter_code
_entity_poly.pdbx_strand_id
1 'polypeptide(L)'
;MENIFAGVVVFSLLVSPVVAEELSINGQPLTITANDGQYTKLRSCQDFIAFRQAGKQVKYIPNLNDPDWRQAKRLLTQCYINFFTTAHHLHQTQSPKIDIEMVVKHFPAYTKLSVSYEEREKVNKQAGGKSLLDFIPDLIPDGNGGMASKIDSSDYGITNTTTYKDNDDHQYIFLNLGTHLIGGTLSVGHIWLITNMKTKLWDVDRITENNPL
;
A
#
# COMPACT_ATOMS: atom_id res chain seq x y z
N MET A 1 -41.70 -6.81 -51.41
CA MET A 1 -40.57 -7.61 -50.90
C MET A 1 -39.32 -6.95 -51.45
N GLU A 2 -38.38 -6.36 -50.73
CA GLU A 2 -38.05 -6.24 -49.31
C GLU A 2 -37.22 -4.95 -49.12
N ASN A 3 -37.24 -4.41 -47.90
CA ASN A 3 -36.48 -3.25 -47.43
C ASN A 3 -34.96 -3.51 -47.43
N ILE A 4 -34.15 -2.45 -47.29
CA ILE A 4 -33.20 -2.31 -46.16
C ILE A 4 -32.81 -0.83 -46.04
N PHE A 5 -33.26 -0.21 -44.95
CA PHE A 5 -32.76 1.06 -44.44
C PHE A 5 -31.37 0.83 -43.82
N ALA A 6 -30.34 1.48 -44.34
CA ALA A 6 -29.02 1.51 -43.72
C ALA A 6 -29.03 2.51 -42.54
N GLY A 7 -29.38 2.02 -41.35
CA GLY A 7 -29.24 2.77 -40.11
C GLY A 7 -27.78 2.81 -39.66
N VAL A 8 -27.15 3.98 -39.73
CA VAL A 8 -25.85 4.23 -39.10
C VAL A 8 -26.05 4.26 -37.59
N VAL A 9 -25.64 3.19 -36.91
CA VAL A 9 -25.56 3.14 -35.45
C VAL A 9 -24.30 3.89 -35.03
N VAL A 10 -24.47 5.14 -34.59
CA VAL A 10 -23.41 5.90 -33.90
C VAL A 10 -23.28 5.31 -32.50
N PHE A 11 -22.27 4.47 -32.31
CA PHE A 11 -21.89 3.94 -31.01
C PHE A 11 -21.18 5.05 -30.23
N SER A 12 -21.95 5.88 -29.52
CA SER A 12 -21.41 6.85 -28.58
C SER A 12 -20.77 6.08 -27.41
N LEU A 13 -19.44 5.96 -27.44
CA LEU A 13 -18.63 5.49 -26.33
C LEU A 13 -18.85 6.44 -25.14
N LEU A 14 -19.66 5.99 -24.18
CA LEU A 14 -19.76 6.60 -22.86
C LEU A 14 -18.43 6.38 -22.14
N VAL A 15 -17.49 7.31 -22.34
CA VAL A 15 -16.34 7.44 -21.44
C VAL A 15 -16.90 8.03 -20.16
N SER A 16 -17.18 7.18 -19.17
CA SER A 16 -17.48 7.65 -17.82
C SER A 16 -16.34 8.55 -17.37
N PRO A 17 -16.59 9.79 -16.92
CA PRO A 17 -15.53 10.62 -16.36
C PRO A 17 -14.99 9.88 -15.14
N VAL A 18 -13.71 9.50 -15.20
CA VAL A 18 -12.97 9.08 -14.02
C VAL A 18 -13.03 10.28 -13.09
N VAL A 19 -13.83 10.20 -12.03
CA VAL A 19 -13.85 11.22 -10.99
C VAL A 19 -12.43 11.30 -10.49
N ALA A 20 -11.75 12.41 -10.82
CA ALA A 20 -10.40 12.65 -10.34
C ALA A 20 -10.48 12.69 -8.82
N GLU A 21 -9.99 11.64 -8.15
CA GLU A 21 -9.87 11.65 -6.69
C GLU A 21 -9.03 12.88 -6.32
N GLU A 22 -9.65 13.81 -5.61
CA GLU A 22 -9.02 15.06 -5.24
C GLU A 22 -7.86 14.77 -4.27
N LEU A 23 -6.67 15.26 -4.62
CA LEU A 23 -5.53 15.30 -3.72
C LEU A 23 -5.58 16.61 -2.93
N SER A 24 -6.41 16.61 -1.90
CA SER A 24 -6.57 17.75 -1.00
C SER A 24 -6.48 17.37 0.47
N ILE A 25 -5.99 18.30 1.28
CA ILE A 25 -5.98 18.25 2.74
C ILE A 25 -6.63 19.54 3.23
N ASN A 26 -7.65 19.44 4.08
CA ASN A 26 -8.41 20.59 4.58
C ASN A 26 -8.90 21.54 3.46
N GLY A 27 -9.32 20.97 2.32
CA GLY A 27 -9.82 21.71 1.16
C GLY A 27 -8.74 22.42 0.34
N GLN A 28 -7.45 22.23 0.63
CA GLN A 28 -6.33 22.81 -0.11
C GLN A 28 -5.61 21.74 -0.92
N PRO A 29 -5.14 22.04 -2.15
CA PRO A 29 -4.28 21.14 -2.92
C PRO A 29 -3.04 20.71 -2.13
N LEU A 30 -2.67 19.45 -2.27
CA LEU A 30 -1.51 18.91 -1.59
C LEU A 30 -0.22 19.53 -2.14
N THR A 31 0.56 20.18 -1.28
CA THR A 31 1.89 20.68 -1.63
C THR A 31 2.94 19.65 -1.22
N ILE A 32 3.87 19.36 -2.13
CA ILE A 32 5.00 18.47 -1.89
C ILE A 32 6.32 19.14 -2.29
N THR A 33 7.42 18.65 -1.76
CA THR A 33 8.77 18.92 -2.25
C THR A 33 9.29 17.69 -2.96
N ALA A 34 9.76 17.88 -4.19
CA ALA A 34 10.31 16.82 -5.01
C ALA A 34 11.77 16.49 -4.63
N ASN A 35 12.30 15.39 -5.16
CA ASN A 35 13.69 14.98 -4.99
C ASN A 35 14.71 16.01 -5.54
N ASP A 36 14.31 16.81 -6.54
CA ASP A 36 15.07 17.94 -7.09
C ASP A 36 14.98 19.22 -6.22
N GLY A 37 14.22 19.19 -5.11
CA GLY A 37 14.01 20.32 -4.21
C GLY A 37 12.89 21.29 -4.63
N GLN A 38 12.26 21.07 -5.79
CA GLN A 38 11.18 21.95 -6.26
C GLN A 38 9.86 21.68 -5.51
N TYR A 39 9.12 22.76 -5.26
CA TYR A 39 7.76 22.67 -4.72
C TYR A 39 6.76 22.38 -5.84
N THR A 40 5.90 21.39 -5.64
CA THR A 40 4.83 21.03 -6.59
C THR A 40 3.49 21.00 -5.85
N LYS A 41 2.45 21.54 -6.48
CA LYS A 41 1.07 21.43 -6.00
C LYS A 41 0.37 20.36 -6.82
N LEU A 42 -0.17 19.35 -6.14
CA LEU A 42 -0.93 18.26 -6.72
C LEU A 42 -2.41 18.46 -6.35
N ARG A 43 -3.30 18.48 -7.33
CA ARG A 43 -4.75 18.63 -7.11
C ARG A 43 -5.51 17.33 -7.30
N SER A 44 -4.94 16.40 -8.05
CA SER A 44 -5.57 15.13 -8.39
C SER A 44 -4.56 13.98 -8.45
N CYS A 45 -5.05 12.74 -8.41
CA CYS A 45 -4.21 11.59 -8.70
C CYS A 45 -3.56 11.66 -10.10
N GLN A 46 -4.22 12.26 -11.09
CA GLN A 46 -3.63 12.45 -12.42
C GLN A 46 -2.41 13.38 -12.38
N ASP A 47 -2.46 14.48 -11.63
CA ASP A 47 -1.30 15.37 -11.44
C ASP A 47 -0.15 14.61 -10.79
N PHE A 48 -0.46 13.80 -9.78
CA PHE A 48 0.53 12.97 -9.10
C PHE A 48 1.18 11.97 -10.06
N ILE A 49 0.41 11.25 -10.87
CA ILE A 49 0.96 10.29 -11.83
C ILE A 49 1.79 11.02 -12.90
N ALA A 50 1.34 12.16 -13.43
CA ALA A 50 2.14 12.94 -14.37
C ALA A 50 3.48 13.42 -13.74
N PHE A 51 3.43 13.86 -12.49
CA PHE A 51 4.63 14.20 -11.70
C PHE A 51 5.60 13.02 -11.59
N ARG A 52 5.10 11.82 -11.33
CA ARG A 52 5.88 10.59 -11.24
C ARG A 52 6.45 10.14 -12.59
N GLN A 53 5.65 10.21 -13.66
CA GLN A 53 6.07 9.87 -15.03
C GLN A 53 7.18 10.80 -15.55
N ALA A 54 7.26 12.03 -15.04
CA ALA A 54 8.38 12.93 -15.29
C ALA A 54 9.67 12.56 -14.52
N GLY A 55 9.72 11.41 -13.85
CA GLY A 55 10.88 10.92 -13.10
C GLY A 55 11.07 11.57 -11.73
N LYS A 56 10.08 12.33 -11.24
CA LYS A 56 10.15 12.98 -9.92
C LYS A 56 9.63 12.07 -8.80
N GLN A 57 10.18 12.26 -7.61
CA GLN A 57 9.78 11.53 -6.40
C GLN A 57 9.36 12.49 -5.29
N VAL A 58 8.42 12.05 -4.44
CA VAL A 58 8.01 12.80 -3.26
C VAL A 58 9.13 12.69 -2.23
N LYS A 59 9.81 13.80 -1.93
CA LYS A 59 10.85 13.83 -0.90
C LYS A 59 10.28 14.19 0.46
N TYR A 60 9.39 15.19 0.50
CA TYR A 60 8.82 15.71 1.73
C TYR A 60 7.45 16.35 1.49
N ILE A 61 6.59 16.34 2.51
CA ILE A 61 5.27 16.99 2.51
C ILE A 61 5.29 18.08 3.60
N PRO A 62 5.48 19.36 3.22
CA PRO A 62 5.68 20.44 4.18
C PRO A 62 4.40 20.88 4.90
N ASN A 63 4.60 21.43 6.10
CA ASN A 63 3.62 22.23 6.83
C ASN A 63 2.30 21.51 7.17
N LEU A 64 2.33 20.20 7.41
CA LEU A 64 1.20 19.42 7.90
C LEU A 64 1.45 18.96 9.34
N ASN A 65 0.39 18.97 10.16
CA ASN A 65 0.41 18.24 11.43
C ASN A 65 0.42 16.72 11.17
N ASP A 66 0.70 15.94 12.20
CA ASP A 66 0.82 14.48 12.08
C ASP A 66 -0.42 13.78 11.46
N PRO A 67 -1.67 14.07 11.90
CA PRO A 67 -2.87 13.53 11.25
C PRO A 67 -2.96 13.83 9.76
N ASP A 68 -2.79 15.10 9.39
CA ASP A 68 -2.90 15.58 8.00
C ASP A 68 -1.78 15.01 7.13
N TRP A 69 -0.56 14.90 7.68
CA TRP A 69 0.57 14.27 7.00
C TRP A 69 0.31 12.79 6.71
N ARG A 70 -0.22 12.04 7.69
CA ARG A 70 -0.61 10.63 7.48
C ARG A 70 -1.71 10.50 6.44
N GLN A 71 -2.69 11.39 6.45
CA GLN A 71 -3.74 11.42 5.42
C GLN A 71 -3.16 11.71 4.03
N ALA A 72 -2.28 12.69 3.89
CA ALA A 72 -1.63 13.01 2.62
C ALA A 72 -0.82 11.84 2.06
N LYS A 73 -0.04 11.17 2.90
CA LYS A 73 0.71 9.95 2.54
C LYS A 73 -0.21 8.84 2.08
N ARG A 74 -1.33 8.62 2.77
CA ARG A 74 -2.34 7.62 2.39
C ARG A 74 -2.95 7.95 1.03
N LEU A 75 -3.33 9.20 0.78
CA LEU A 75 -3.91 9.64 -0.49
C LEU A 75 -2.93 9.43 -1.66
N LEU A 76 -1.68 9.85 -1.51
CA LEU A 76 -0.65 9.64 -2.54
C LEU A 76 -0.40 8.15 -2.81
N THR A 77 -0.37 7.33 -1.75
CA THR A 77 -0.22 5.87 -1.89
C THR A 77 -1.45 5.25 -2.56
N GLN A 78 -2.66 5.75 -2.28
CA GLN A 78 -3.88 5.30 -2.95
C GLN A 78 -3.87 5.65 -4.44
N CYS A 79 -3.42 6.85 -4.82
CA CYS A 79 -3.25 7.21 -6.23
C CYS A 79 -2.28 6.25 -6.95
N TYR A 80 -1.18 5.87 -6.29
CA TYR A 80 -0.27 4.85 -6.82
C TYR A 80 -0.97 3.50 -7.00
N ILE A 81 -1.70 3.02 -5.98
CA ILE A 81 -2.42 1.73 -6.05
C ILE A 81 -3.45 1.75 -7.19
N ASN A 82 -4.22 2.83 -7.32
CA ASN A 82 -5.22 2.99 -8.37
C ASN A 82 -4.59 3.00 -9.78
N PHE A 83 -3.45 3.66 -9.93
CA PHE A 83 -2.70 3.62 -11.18
C PHE A 83 -2.17 2.21 -11.47
N PHE A 84 -1.53 1.56 -10.49
CA PHE A 84 -1.00 0.21 -10.61
C PHE A 84 -2.09 -0.79 -11.02
N THR A 85 -3.23 -0.79 -10.33
CA THR A 85 -4.32 -1.71 -10.65
C THR A 85 -4.89 -1.47 -12.04
N THR A 86 -4.99 -0.21 -12.48
CA THR A 86 -5.44 0.13 -13.84
C THR A 86 -4.42 -0.31 -14.90
N ALA A 87 -3.13 0.00 -14.69
CA ALA A 87 -2.05 -0.30 -15.63
C ALA A 87 -1.84 -1.81 -15.82
N HIS A 88 -2.10 -2.59 -14.76
CA HIS A 88 -2.02 -4.05 -14.78
C HIS A 88 -3.37 -4.74 -15.10
N HIS A 89 -4.40 -3.99 -15.49
CA HIS A 89 -5.74 -4.51 -15.81
C HIS A 89 -6.35 -5.37 -14.69
N LEU A 90 -6.11 -4.97 -13.44
CA LEU A 90 -6.56 -5.69 -12.27
C LEU A 90 -8.00 -5.35 -11.94
N HIS A 91 -8.80 -6.36 -11.61
CA HIS A 91 -10.17 -6.19 -11.15
C HIS A 91 -10.28 -6.62 -9.68
N GLN A 92 -11.00 -5.84 -8.89
CA GLN A 92 -11.16 -6.12 -7.46
C GLN A 92 -12.01 -7.36 -7.25
N THR A 93 -11.60 -8.24 -6.34
CA THR A 93 -12.34 -9.45 -5.97
C THR A 93 -12.55 -9.51 -4.47
N GLN A 94 -13.34 -10.49 -4.02
CA GLN A 94 -13.43 -10.80 -2.60
C GLN A 94 -12.04 -11.19 -2.06
N SER A 95 -11.65 -10.59 -0.94
CA SER A 95 -10.38 -10.93 -0.29
C SER A 95 -10.45 -12.34 0.31
N PRO A 96 -9.40 -13.16 0.17
CA PRO A 96 -9.31 -14.41 0.90
C PRO A 96 -9.27 -14.11 2.40
N LYS A 97 -9.64 -15.09 3.21
CA LYS A 97 -9.48 -14.99 4.65
C LYS A 97 -7.98 -15.02 4.97
N ILE A 98 -7.41 -13.86 5.31
CA ILE A 98 -6.04 -13.71 5.82
C ILE A 98 -6.16 -13.18 7.25
N ASP A 99 -5.54 -13.88 8.19
CA ASP A 99 -5.43 -13.49 9.59
C ASP A 99 -3.98 -13.16 9.93
N ILE A 100 -3.80 -12.53 11.09
CA ILE A 100 -2.49 -12.06 11.53
C ILE A 100 -1.53 -13.24 11.80
N GLU A 101 -2.03 -14.40 12.22
CA GLU A 101 -1.22 -15.60 12.44
C GLU A 101 -0.58 -16.09 11.14
N MET A 102 -1.36 -16.15 10.06
CA MET A 102 -0.84 -16.43 8.72
C MET A 102 0.19 -15.38 8.29
N VAL A 103 -0.10 -14.10 8.51
CA VAL A 103 0.83 -13.01 8.16
C VAL A 103 2.15 -13.17 8.89
N VAL A 104 2.19 -13.27 10.22
CA VAL A 104 3.48 -13.35 10.94
C VAL A 104 4.25 -14.63 10.64
N LYS A 105 3.56 -15.72 10.27
CA LYS A 105 4.18 -16.98 9.88
C LYS A 105 4.84 -16.94 8.50
N HIS A 106 4.33 -16.11 7.59
CA HIS A 106 4.74 -16.11 6.19
C HIS A 106 5.37 -14.81 5.70
N PHE A 107 5.13 -13.67 6.34
CA PHE A 107 5.80 -12.42 6.01
C PHE A 107 7.29 -12.55 6.33
N PRO A 108 8.19 -12.15 5.41
CA PRO A 108 9.62 -12.11 5.66
C PRO A 108 9.98 -11.26 6.88
N ALA A 109 10.99 -11.67 7.65
CA ALA A 109 11.41 -10.95 8.86
C ALA A 109 11.87 -9.49 8.61
N TYR A 110 12.27 -9.15 7.38
CA TYR A 110 12.63 -7.77 7.02
C TYR A 110 11.44 -6.80 7.10
N THR A 111 10.20 -7.30 7.17
CA THR A 111 9.01 -6.46 7.36
C THR A 111 8.86 -5.97 8.80
N LYS A 112 9.70 -6.43 9.74
CA LYS A 112 9.70 -5.96 11.14
C LYS A 112 9.90 -4.44 11.18
N LEU A 113 9.07 -3.76 11.98
CA LEU A 113 9.34 -2.37 12.33
C LEU A 113 10.66 -2.28 13.10
N SER A 114 11.62 -1.55 12.54
CA SER A 114 12.88 -1.20 13.19
C SER A 114 12.80 0.25 13.64
N VAL A 115 12.97 0.50 14.94
CA VAL A 115 12.86 1.84 15.53
C VAL A 115 14.21 2.50 15.79
N SER A 116 15.30 1.77 15.59
CA SER A 116 16.67 2.28 15.62
C SER A 116 17.50 1.82 14.43
N TYR A 117 18.61 2.51 14.18
CA TYR A 117 19.60 2.08 13.19
C TYR A 117 20.14 0.68 13.51
N GLU A 118 20.42 0.41 14.79
CA GLU A 118 20.95 -0.86 15.26
C GLU A 118 19.97 -2.02 15.04
N GLU A 119 18.69 -1.80 15.31
CA GLU A 119 17.65 -2.80 15.02
C GLU A 119 17.55 -3.08 13.53
N ARG A 120 17.60 -2.04 12.70
CA ARG A 120 17.56 -2.19 11.24
C ARG A 120 18.74 -2.99 10.74
N GLU A 121 19.94 -2.72 11.25
CA GLU A 121 21.14 -3.49 10.93
C GLU A 121 21.03 -4.95 11.38
N LYS A 122 20.48 -5.20 12.58
CA LYS A 122 20.23 -6.56 13.09
C LYS A 122 19.27 -7.31 12.16
N VAL A 123 18.13 -6.70 11.80
CA VAL A 123 17.15 -7.28 10.89
C VAL A 123 17.81 -7.59 9.54
N ASN A 124 18.49 -6.62 8.92
CA ASN A 124 19.15 -6.82 7.63
C ASN A 124 20.14 -8.00 7.62
N LYS A 125 20.88 -8.20 8.73
CA LYS A 125 21.86 -9.29 8.85
C LYS A 125 21.26 -10.65 9.17
N GLN A 126 20.14 -10.68 9.90
CA GLN A 126 19.63 -11.91 10.53
C GLN A 126 18.26 -12.38 10.01
N ALA A 127 17.58 -11.58 9.18
CA ALA A 127 16.24 -11.87 8.66
C ALA A 127 16.21 -12.85 7.48
N GLY A 128 17.34 -13.09 6.81
CA GLY A 128 17.41 -13.92 5.61
C GLY A 128 16.75 -15.30 5.80
N GLY A 129 15.75 -15.60 4.98
CA GLY A 129 15.03 -16.88 5.00
C GLY A 129 14.09 -17.12 6.21
N LYS A 130 13.88 -16.10 7.06
CA LYS A 130 13.02 -16.17 8.23
C LYS A 130 11.72 -15.40 8.02
N SER A 131 10.64 -15.88 8.62
CA SER A 131 9.42 -15.10 8.79
C SER A 131 9.50 -14.16 10.00
N LEU A 132 8.53 -13.26 10.16
CA LEU A 132 8.37 -12.47 11.37
C LEU A 132 8.33 -13.34 12.63
N LEU A 133 7.57 -14.44 12.60
CA LEU A 133 7.48 -15.38 13.73
C LEU A 133 8.80 -16.15 13.96
N ASP A 134 9.52 -16.55 12.90
CA ASP A 134 10.84 -17.16 13.04
C ASP A 134 11.85 -16.17 13.68
N PHE A 135 11.67 -14.87 13.49
CA PHE A 135 12.55 -13.81 14.01
C PHE A 135 12.14 -13.30 15.40
N ILE A 136 10.85 -13.31 15.71
CA ILE A 136 10.25 -12.88 16.97
C ILE A 136 9.40 -14.05 17.49
N PRO A 137 10.03 -15.09 18.08
CA PRO A 137 9.37 -16.37 18.38
C PRO A 137 8.36 -16.29 19.52
N ASP A 138 8.32 -15.19 20.28
CA ASP A 138 7.34 -14.95 21.33
C ASP A 138 6.11 -14.15 20.85
N LEU A 139 5.95 -13.93 19.54
CA LEU A 139 4.71 -13.43 18.97
C LEU A 139 3.58 -14.43 19.24
N ILE A 140 2.62 -14.02 20.06
CA ILE A 140 1.45 -14.83 20.44
C ILE A 140 0.15 -14.01 20.28
N PRO A 141 -1.01 -14.66 20.11
CA PRO A 141 -2.28 -13.95 20.00
C PRO A 141 -2.54 -13.04 21.20
N ASP A 142 -2.98 -11.81 20.95
CA ASP A 142 -3.27 -10.81 21.99
C ASP A 142 -4.73 -10.84 22.51
N GLY A 143 -5.57 -11.69 21.92
CA GLY A 143 -7.00 -11.80 22.22
C GLY A 143 -7.91 -10.78 21.52
N ASN A 144 -7.34 -9.84 20.75
CA ASN A 144 -8.05 -8.78 20.02
C ASN A 144 -7.87 -8.89 18.50
N GLY A 145 -7.42 -10.06 18.01
CA GLY A 145 -7.16 -10.29 16.59
C GLY A 145 -5.78 -9.81 16.12
N GLY A 146 -4.88 -9.46 17.06
CA GLY A 146 -3.49 -9.15 16.81
C GLY A 146 -2.53 -10.24 17.34
N MET A 147 -1.24 -10.02 17.09
CA MET A 147 -0.14 -10.83 17.63
C MET A 147 0.83 -9.90 18.38
N ALA A 148 1.17 -10.22 19.62
CA ALA A 148 2.02 -9.40 20.46
C ALA A 148 3.25 -10.17 20.95
N SER A 149 4.39 -9.48 21.01
CA SER A 149 5.65 -9.94 21.59
C SER A 149 5.95 -9.10 22.83
N LYS A 150 6.17 -9.77 23.95
CA LYS A 150 6.58 -9.10 25.19
C LYS A 150 8.07 -8.79 25.20
N ILE A 151 8.87 -9.62 24.54
CA ILE A 151 10.33 -9.47 24.47
C ILE A 151 10.69 -8.32 23.52
N ASP A 152 10.07 -8.26 22.34
CA ASP A 152 10.28 -7.20 21.35
C ASP A 152 9.46 -5.94 21.64
N SER A 153 8.57 -5.99 22.65
CA SER A 153 7.66 -4.91 23.03
C SER A 153 6.88 -4.35 21.83
N SER A 154 6.33 -5.25 21.02
CA SER A 154 5.62 -4.89 19.79
C SER A 154 4.35 -5.72 19.59
N ASP A 155 3.34 -5.12 18.96
CA ASP A 155 2.15 -5.80 18.48
C ASP A 155 1.93 -5.54 16.98
N TYR A 156 1.29 -6.52 16.33
CA TYR A 156 0.98 -6.52 14.92
C TYR A 156 -0.50 -6.80 14.71
N GLY A 157 -1.10 -6.11 13.75
CA GLY A 157 -2.51 -6.30 13.40
C GLY A 157 -2.79 -5.97 11.93
N ILE A 158 -3.77 -6.65 11.35
CA ILE A 158 -4.25 -6.34 10.01
C ILE A 158 -5.36 -5.30 10.13
N THR A 159 -5.19 -4.15 9.47
CA THR A 159 -6.18 -3.07 9.53
C THR A 159 -7.06 -3.01 8.29
N ASN A 160 -6.55 -3.44 7.14
CA ASN A 160 -7.31 -3.53 5.90
C ASN A 160 -6.66 -4.52 4.93
N THR A 161 -7.47 -5.15 4.08
CA THR A 161 -7.02 -6.00 2.98
C THR A 161 -7.89 -5.79 1.75
N THR A 162 -7.27 -5.43 0.63
CA THR A 162 -7.94 -5.36 -0.67
C THR A 162 -7.29 -6.32 -1.63
N THR A 163 -8.10 -7.11 -2.34
CA THR A 163 -7.61 -8.12 -3.28
C THR A 163 -8.05 -7.79 -4.69
N TYR A 164 -7.13 -8.00 -5.61
CA TYR A 164 -7.37 -7.90 -7.04
C TYR A 164 -6.87 -9.16 -7.75
N LYS A 165 -7.37 -9.35 -8.96
CA LYS A 165 -6.87 -10.34 -9.91
C LYS A 165 -6.62 -9.74 -11.27
N ASP A 166 -5.66 -10.28 -11.99
CA ASP A 166 -5.52 -10.04 -13.43
C ASP A 166 -6.41 -11.01 -14.24
N ASN A 167 -6.32 -10.93 -15.57
CA ASN A 167 -7.08 -11.79 -16.48
C ASN A 167 -6.64 -13.26 -16.46
N ASP A 168 -5.46 -13.56 -15.92
CA ASP A 168 -4.87 -14.90 -15.81
C ASP A 168 -5.10 -15.51 -14.41
N ASP A 169 -6.00 -14.90 -13.61
CA ASP A 169 -6.32 -15.27 -12.23
C ASP A 169 -5.13 -15.15 -11.25
N HIS A 170 -4.06 -14.44 -11.61
CA HIS A 170 -3.00 -14.10 -10.66
C HIS A 170 -3.52 -13.09 -9.64
N GLN A 171 -3.20 -13.34 -8.37
CA GLN A 171 -3.77 -12.59 -7.26
C GLN A 171 -2.79 -11.55 -6.72
N TYR A 172 -3.29 -10.35 -6.49
CA TYR A 172 -2.56 -9.21 -5.94
C TYR A 172 -3.30 -8.70 -4.70
N ILE A 173 -2.67 -8.80 -3.53
CA ILE A 173 -3.31 -8.42 -2.26
C ILE A 173 -2.56 -7.23 -1.66
N PHE A 174 -3.26 -6.12 -1.49
CA PHE A 174 -2.79 -4.99 -0.70
C PHE A 174 -3.22 -5.18 0.74
N LEU A 175 -2.26 -5.48 1.62
CA LEU A 175 -2.48 -5.71 3.04
C LEU A 175 -1.88 -4.54 3.85
N ASN A 176 -2.68 -3.90 4.70
CA ASN A 176 -2.19 -2.90 5.63
C ASN A 176 -1.86 -3.54 6.98
N LEU A 177 -0.56 -3.70 7.24
CA LEU A 177 -0.04 -4.23 8.49
C LEU A 177 0.28 -3.07 9.43
N GLY A 178 -0.51 -2.97 10.49
CA GLY A 178 -0.24 -2.10 11.62
C GLY A 178 0.79 -2.73 12.54
N THR A 179 1.69 -1.91 13.05
CA THR A 179 2.63 -2.26 14.13
C THR A 179 2.60 -1.18 15.18
N HIS A 180 2.50 -1.57 16.44
CA HIS A 180 2.57 -0.66 17.58
C HIS A 180 3.65 -1.13 18.57
N LEU A 181 4.31 -0.16 19.21
CA LEU A 181 5.27 -0.44 20.28
C LEU A 181 4.56 -0.44 21.63
N ILE A 182 4.58 -1.58 22.31
CA ILE A 182 4.02 -1.76 23.63
C ILE A 182 4.79 -0.89 24.63
N GLY A 183 4.08 -0.04 25.37
CA GLY A 183 4.67 0.92 26.31
C GLY A 183 5.21 2.19 25.67
N GLY A 184 5.07 2.34 24.35
CA GLY A 184 5.39 3.56 23.60
C GLY A 184 4.15 4.21 22.97
N THR A 185 4.36 5.30 22.24
CA THR A 185 3.29 5.98 21.46
C THR A 185 3.42 5.72 19.96
N LEU A 186 4.50 5.05 19.52
CA LEU A 186 4.73 4.79 18.11
C LEU A 186 3.74 3.74 17.60
N SER A 187 2.98 4.11 16.57
CA SER A 187 2.14 3.22 15.79
C SER A 187 2.30 3.57 14.32
N VAL A 188 2.56 2.56 13.50
CA VAL A 188 2.83 2.72 12.07
C VAL A 188 2.05 1.67 11.28
N GLY A 189 1.37 2.10 10.23
CA GLY A 189 0.77 1.20 9.24
C GLY A 189 1.59 1.20 7.96
N HIS A 190 1.92 0.02 7.44
CA HIS A 190 2.55 -0.15 6.14
C HIS A 190 1.64 -0.97 5.23
N ILE A 191 1.47 -0.51 3.99
CA ILE A 191 0.80 -1.28 2.94
C ILE A 191 1.83 -2.17 2.28
N TRP A 192 1.50 -3.45 2.15
CA TRP A 192 2.31 -4.48 1.50
C TRP A 192 1.51 -5.06 0.34
N LEU A 193 2.14 -5.16 -0.83
CA LEU A 193 1.62 -5.93 -1.95
C LEU A 193 2.11 -7.36 -1.81
N ILE A 194 1.19 -8.31 -1.75
CA ILE A 194 1.46 -9.75 -1.77
C ILE A 194 1.12 -10.27 -3.15
N THR A 195 2.08 -10.87 -3.84
CA THR A 195 1.91 -11.44 -5.20
C THR A 195 1.96 -12.96 -5.21
N ASN A 196 2.47 -13.59 -4.15
CA ASN A 196 2.54 -15.03 -4.04
C ASN A 196 2.43 -15.50 -2.58
N MET A 197 1.44 -16.34 -2.31
CA MET A 197 1.20 -16.93 -0.99
C MET A 197 1.53 -18.44 -0.91
N LYS A 198 2.08 -19.03 -1.98
CA LYS A 198 2.25 -20.50 -2.10
C LYS A 198 3.55 -21.01 -1.48
N THR A 199 4.47 -20.11 -1.14
CA THR A 199 5.81 -20.39 -0.62
C THR A 199 5.86 -20.30 0.90
N LYS A 200 6.93 -20.84 1.52
CA LYS A 200 7.14 -20.71 2.98
C LYS A 200 7.12 -19.25 3.42
N LEU A 201 7.87 -18.40 2.71
CA LEU A 201 7.79 -16.95 2.85
C LEU A 201 7.03 -16.39 1.66
N TRP A 202 6.06 -15.53 1.91
CA TRP A 202 5.32 -14.87 0.85
C TRP A 202 6.18 -13.85 0.12
N ASP A 203 5.93 -13.71 -1.19
CA ASP A 203 6.53 -12.64 -1.98
C ASP A 203 5.75 -11.37 -1.69
N VAL A 204 6.40 -10.44 -0.99
CA VAL A 204 5.81 -9.18 -0.55
C VAL A 204 6.70 -8.01 -0.93
N ASP A 205 6.08 -6.90 -1.30
CA ASP A 205 6.75 -5.64 -1.56
C ASP A 205 6.08 -4.51 -0.77
N ARG A 206 6.89 -3.64 -0.17
CA ARG A 206 6.36 -2.48 0.55
C ARG A 206 5.84 -1.46 -0.46
N ILE A 207 4.61 -1.01 -0.25
CA ILE A 207 3.96 0.01 -1.07
C ILE A 207 4.01 1.37 -0.37
N THR A 208 4.40 2.37 -1.16
CA THR A 208 4.58 3.78 -0.83
C THR A 208 4.21 4.59 -2.07
N GLU A 209 4.05 5.90 -1.91
CA GLU A 209 3.89 6.82 -3.04
C GLU A 209 5.12 6.86 -3.97
N ASN A 210 6.25 6.31 -3.52
CA ASN A 210 7.50 6.32 -4.28
C ASN A 210 7.83 5.03 -5.02
N ASN A 211 6.95 4.04 -5.02
CA ASN A 211 7.15 2.83 -5.81
C ASN A 211 7.28 3.12 -7.32
N PRO A 212 7.99 2.26 -8.08
CA PRO A 212 8.10 2.39 -9.53
C PRO A 212 6.73 2.37 -10.21
N LEU A 213 6.54 3.25 -11.20
CA LEU A 213 5.36 3.22 -12.07
C LEU A 213 5.49 2.17 -13.17
#